data_AF-A0A357Z5X7-F1
#
_entry.id   AF-A0A357Z5X7-F1
#
_cell.length_a   1.000
_cell.length_b   1.000
_cell.length_c   1.000
_cell.angle_alpha   90.00
_cell.angle_beta   90.00
_cell.angle_gamma   90.00
#
_symmetry.space_group_name_H-M   'P 1'
#
loop_
_entity.id
_entity.type
_entity.pdbx_description
1 polymer ?
#
loop_
_entity_poly.entity_id
_entity_poly.type
_entity_poly.pdbx_seq_one_letter_code
_entity_poly.pdbx_strand_id
1 'polypeptide(L)' 'PTGGIHLSNMLAFMKAGATSLGIGSELFDKKIIQKRDSEAMLNHFKLFAQQMQLSK' A
#
# COMPACT_ATOMS: atom_id res chain seq x y z
N PRO A 1 -8.38 2.76 -9.14
CA PRO A 1 -8.90 1.41 -8.79
C PRO A 1 -8.89 1.22 -7.27
N THR A 2 -9.80 0.39 -6.73
CA THR A 2 -10.03 0.28 -5.27
C THR A 2 -10.08 -1.15 -4.72
N GLY A 3 -9.98 -2.18 -5.57
CA GLY A 3 -10.09 -3.59 -5.18
C GLY A 3 -8.87 -4.40 -5.62
N GLY A 4 -8.34 -5.24 -4.72
CA GLY A 4 -7.23 -6.15 -5.02
C GLY A 4 -5.87 -5.48 -5.22
N ILE A 5 -5.68 -4.25 -4.75
CA ILE A 5 -4.39 -3.55 -4.82
C ILE A 5 -3.55 -3.89 -3.60
N HIS A 6 -2.31 -4.33 -3.84
CA HIS A 6 -1.27 -4.62 -2.86
C HIS A 6 0.08 -4.09 -3.35
N LEU A 7 1.09 -4.10 -2.47
CA LEU A 7 2.40 -3.47 -2.73
C LEU A 7 3.05 -3.93 -4.06
N SER A 8 2.91 -5.21 -4.41
CA SER A 8 3.51 -5.77 -5.63
C SER A 8 2.80 -5.42 -6.94
N ASN A 9 1.52 -5.03 -6.90
CA ASN A 9 0.75 -4.75 -8.13
C ASN A 9 0.37 -3.28 -8.32
N MET A 10 0.53 -2.44 -7.29
CA MET A 10 0.13 -1.03 -7.35
C MET A 10 0.79 -0.26 -8.52
N LEU A 11 2.06 -0.55 -8.82
CA LEU A 11 2.76 0.05 -9.97
C LEU A 11 2.14 -0.32 -11.31
N ALA A 12 1.60 -1.54 -11.45
CA ALA A 12 0.97 -1.98 -12.69
C ALA A 12 -0.28 -1.16 -12.99
N PHE A 13 -1.08 -0.85 -11.97
CA PHE A 13 -2.24 0.03 -12.11
C PHE A 13 -1.84 1.46 -12.48
N MET A 14 -0.79 2.01 -11.85
CA MET A 14 -0.28 3.34 -12.20
C MET A 14 0.20 3.38 -13.66
N LYS A 15 0.98 2.38 -14.09
CA LYS A 15 1.45 2.24 -15.48
C LYS A 15 0.32 2.05 -16.49
N ALA A 16 -0.79 1.44 -16.09
CA ALA A 16 -1.99 1.32 -16.90
C ALA A 16 -2.79 2.65 -17.02
N GLY A 17 -2.27 3.74 -16.47
CA GLY A 17 -2.86 5.08 -16.58
C GLY A 17 -3.69 5.50 -15.36
N ALA A 18 -3.67 4.73 -14.27
CA ALA A 18 -4.35 5.17 -13.05
C ALA A 18 -3.59 6.33 -12.40
N THR A 19 -4.27 7.47 -12.24
CA THR A 19 -3.73 8.63 -11.52
C THR A 19 -3.68 8.41 -10.01
N SER A 20 -4.56 7.55 -9.48
CA SER A 20 -4.67 7.28 -8.05
C SER A 20 -5.18 5.87 -7.75
N LEU A 21 -4.86 5.39 -6.54
CA LEU A 21 -5.20 4.06 -6.04
C LEU A 21 -5.89 4.18 -4.68
N GLY A 22 -6.98 3.44 -4.48
CA GLY A 22 -7.55 3.21 -3.16
C GLY A 22 -7.09 1.86 -2.64
N ILE A 23 -6.40 1.86 -1.49
CA ILE A 23 -5.85 0.65 -0.87
C ILE A 23 -6.47 0.51 0.52
N GLY A 24 -7.17 -0.60 0.75
CA GLY A 24 -7.92 -0.88 1.99
C GLY A 24 -7.16 -1.79 2.95
N SER A 25 -7.63 -3.03 3.07
CA SER A 25 -7.08 -4.04 4.01
C SER A 25 -5.58 -4.30 3.86
N GLU A 26 -5.04 -4.12 2.66
CA GLU A 26 -3.61 -4.27 2.40
C GLU A 26 -2.78 -3.13 2.98
N LEU A 27 -3.35 -1.93 3.13
CA LEU A 27 -2.67 -0.80 3.78
C LEU A 27 -2.70 -0.96 5.31
N PHE A 28 -3.78 -1.53 5.85
CA PHE A 28 -4.00 -1.72 7.28
C PHE A 28 -3.95 -3.21 7.66
N ASP A 29 -2.73 -3.75 7.76
CA ASP A 29 -2.53 -5.17 8.05
C ASP A 29 -3.15 -5.56 9.42
N LYS A 30 -4.12 -6.49 9.37
CA LYS A 30 -4.87 -6.94 10.54
C LYS A 30 -3.98 -7.57 11.62
N LYS A 31 -2.92 -8.28 11.25
CA LYS A 31 -2.01 -8.93 12.20
C LYS A 31 -1.16 -7.89 12.94
N ILE A 32 -0.70 -6.87 12.23
CA ILE A 32 0.04 -5.75 12.84
C ILE A 32 -0.87 -5.01 13.84
N ILE A 33 -2.10 -4.70 13.43
CA ILE A 33 -3.08 -4.01 14.29
C ILE A 33 -3.41 -4.84 15.54
N GLN A 34 -3.62 -6.15 15.40
CA GLN A 34 -3.92 -7.03 16.53
C GLN A 34 -2.78 -7.10 17.54
N LYS A 35 -1.52 -7.02 17.06
CA LYS A 35 -0.33 -6.95 17.91
C LYS A 35 -0.09 -5.56 18.52
N ARG A 36 -0.85 -4.54 18.09
CA ARG A 36 -0.65 -3.13 18.45
C ARG A 36 0.78 -2.65 18.20
N ASP A 37 1.40 -3.17 17.14
CA ASP A 37 2.78 -2.89 16.79
C ASP A 37 2.85 -1.63 15.92
N SER A 38 2.95 -0.48 16.58
CA SER A 38 2.97 0.83 15.92
C SER A 38 4.19 1.02 15.01
N GLU A 39 5.33 0.41 15.36
CA GLU A 39 6.56 0.51 14.56
C GLU A 39 6.42 -0.30 13.27
N ALA A 40 5.94 -1.55 13.37
CA ALA A 40 5.65 -2.36 12.20
C ALA A 40 4.61 -1.68 11.30
N MET A 41 3.60 -1.02 11.88
CA MET A 41 2.59 -0.31 11.09
C MET A 41 3.16 0.88 10.33
N LEU A 42 4.02 1.67 10.97
CA LEU A 42 4.71 2.78 10.33
C LEU A 42 5.63 2.30 9.20
N ASN A 43 6.38 1.23 9.43
CA ASN A 43 7.26 0.65 8.42
C ASN A 43 6.46 0.14 7.21
N HIS A 44 5.30 -0.47 7.46
CA HIS A 44 4.38 -0.89 6.40
C HIS A 44 3.89 0.30 5.55
N PHE A 45 3.46 1.41 6.17
CA PHE A 45 3.07 2.61 5.42
C PHE A 45 4.22 3.20 4.60
N LYS A 46 5.45 3.20 5.15
CA LYS A 46 6.63 3.66 4.42
C LYS A 46 6.89 2.84 3.16
N LEU A 47 6.67 1.52 3.19
CA LEU A 47 6.80 0.68 2.00
C LEU A 47 5.85 1.13 0.87
N PHE A 48 4.57 1.36 1.19
CA PHE A 48 3.61 1.87 0.20
C PHE A 48 3.99 3.25 -0.33
N ALA A 49 4.42 4.16 0.55
CA ALA A 49 4.86 5.50 0.15
C ALA A 49 6.11 5.46 -0.74
N GLN A 50 7.10 4.62 -0.42
CA GLN A 50 8.29 4.42 -1.23
C GLN A 50 7.93 3.87 -2.61
N GLN A 51 7.04 2.89 -2.66
CA GLN A 51 6.58 2.31 -3.93
C GLN A 51 5.87 3.37 -4.81
N MET A 52 5.07 4.25 -4.21
CA MET A 52 4.46 5.38 -4.94
C MET A 52 5.49 6.37 -5.49
N GLN A 53 6.60 6.60 -4.77
CA GLN A 53 7.66 7.49 -5.26
C GLN A 53 8.40 6.91 -6.46
N LEU A 54 8.56 5.59 -6.54
CA LEU A 54 9.12 4.89 -7.71
C LEU A 54 8.21 4.92 -8.94
N SER A 55 6.97 5.42 -8.81
CA SER A 55 6.02 5.56 -9.92
C SER A 55 6.14 6.90 -10.66
N LYS A 56 6.93 7.85 -10.13
CA LYS A 56 7.28 9.10 -10.82
C LYS A 56 8.42 8.87 -11.80
#